data_AF-D7M0U3-F1
#
_entry.id   AF-D7M0U3-F1
#
_cell.length_a   1.000
_cell.length_b   1.000
_cell.length_c   1.000
_cell.angle_alpha   90.00
_cell.angle_beta   90.00
_cell.angle_gamma   90.00
#
_symmetry.space_group_name_H-M   'P 1'
#
loop_
_entity.id
_entity.type
_entity.pdbx_description
1 polymer ?
#
loop_
_entity_poly.entity_id
_entity_poly.type
_entity_poly.pdbx_seq_one_letter_code
_entity_poly.pdbx_strand_id
1 'polypeptide(L)'
;MAFQINPYNEYPIPPTSATPPPPRRWWSRPIVTMPPTNGRKATCMETTVCVTPFCAAIFTIIAVCVYLFHFVDNAHCDAKFVIQSIAVSPSSATWHVDFLVKNPSPRFAIYYKGDETDVSLGLLSAAVLNTSHERKSPSHTAFSVDFLAEGNPNDAVSEQLDIKLRAKHKSYGDDYDNAGHIDLFANSVSVSNANANVSAADWTIGFVARSPVTGCEVSIHTLNSRLLRGSEVISKSSSPSAGYFVTGDKTEVVFEKVVMPKVIGDVIWDSRVEIMFAMNTNARYLNGFLMAACPAIPVKFTTDQAGKVMGSLLGNVKRCDYIFQKQLA
;
A
#
# COMPACT_ATOMS: atom_id res chain seq x y z
N MET A 1 79.95 68.81 59.36
CA MET A 1 80.14 67.98 58.14
C MET A 1 79.72 66.57 58.50
N ALA A 2 78.83 65.85 57.82
CA ALA A 2 78.11 66.09 56.58
C ALA A 2 76.67 65.60 56.77
N PHE A 3 75.73 66.28 56.13
CA PHE A 3 74.33 65.88 56.05
C PHE A 3 74.17 64.69 55.12
N GLN A 4 73.34 63.72 55.49
CA GLN A 4 72.50 63.06 54.49
C GLN A 4 71.12 62.77 55.07
N ILE A 5 70.17 63.50 54.50
CA ILE A 5 68.72 63.41 54.67
C ILE A 5 68.27 62.17 53.89
N ASN A 6 67.42 61.32 54.47
CA ASN A 6 66.66 60.38 53.65
C ASN A 6 65.21 60.24 54.18
N PRO A 7 64.20 60.70 53.42
CA PRO A 7 62.81 60.65 53.82
C PRO A 7 62.01 59.60 53.00
N TYR A 8 60.99 59.02 53.64
CA TYR A 8 59.81 58.35 53.07
C TYR A 8 59.97 57.16 52.10
N ASN A 9 59.59 55.96 52.55
CA ASN A 9 58.34 55.29 52.14
C ASN A 9 58.28 53.86 52.71
N GLU A 10 57.57 53.71 53.83
CA GLU A 10 57.00 52.41 54.22
C GLU A 10 55.86 52.09 53.24
N TYR A 11 56.07 51.08 52.38
CA TYR A 11 54.96 50.42 51.71
C TYR A 11 54.44 49.29 52.60
N PRO A 12 53.16 49.28 53.00
CA PRO A 12 52.60 48.13 53.68
C PRO A 12 52.49 46.96 52.70
N ILE A 13 53.11 45.84 53.06
CA ILE A 13 52.97 44.55 52.39
C ILE A 13 51.48 44.14 52.50
N PRO A 14 50.76 43.90 51.39
CA PRO A 14 49.39 43.41 51.48
C PRO A 14 49.42 41.97 52.04
N PRO A 15 48.47 41.59 52.90
CA PRO A 15 48.39 40.22 53.38
C PRO A 15 48.19 39.29 52.19
N THR A 16 49.05 38.29 52.08
CA THR A 16 48.94 37.21 51.10
C THR A 16 47.64 36.46 51.39
N SER A 17 46.59 36.79 50.65
CA SER A 17 45.34 36.03 50.62
C SER A 17 45.62 34.67 49.98
N ALA A 18 46.14 33.73 50.76
CA ALA A 18 46.21 32.32 50.39
C ALA A 18 44.81 31.72 50.49
N THR A 19 43.93 32.10 49.58
CA THR A 19 42.70 31.36 49.32
C THR A 19 43.09 30.13 48.50
N PRO A 20 42.91 28.89 48.98
CA PRO A 20 43.16 27.72 48.16
C PRO A 20 42.31 27.82 46.88
N PRO A 21 42.84 27.48 45.69
CA PRO A 21 42.05 27.51 44.47
C PRO A 21 40.81 26.61 44.69
N PRO A 22 39.62 27.04 44.23
CA PRO A 22 38.41 26.26 44.41
C PRO A 22 38.66 24.84 43.88
N PRO A 23 38.23 23.79 44.59
CA PRO A 23 38.46 22.42 44.18
C PRO A 23 37.95 22.24 42.75
N ARG A 24 38.89 22.07 41.81
CA ARG A 24 38.55 21.79 40.41
C ARG A 24 37.73 20.51 40.41
N ARG A 25 36.48 20.64 39.98
CA ARG A 25 35.53 19.53 39.94
C ARG A 25 36.16 18.39 39.13
N TRP A 26 36.13 17.18 39.63
CA TRP A 26 36.84 16.00 39.10
C TRP A 26 36.62 15.73 37.60
N TRP A 27 35.49 16.17 37.04
CA TRP A 27 35.19 16.13 35.59
C TRP A 27 35.96 17.13 34.72
N SER A 28 36.78 18.01 35.29
CA SER A 28 37.62 18.99 34.55
C SER A 28 39.09 18.57 34.43
N ARG A 29 39.46 17.37 34.91
CA ARG A 29 40.79 16.81 34.68
C ARG A 29 40.76 15.96 33.41
N PRO A 30 41.57 16.25 32.38
CA PRO A 30 41.75 15.32 31.28
C PRO A 30 42.33 14.01 31.85
N ILE A 31 41.65 12.89 31.56
CA ILE A 31 42.03 11.56 32.06
C ILE A 31 43.42 11.16 31.54
N VAL A 32 43.82 11.70 30.38
CA VAL A 32 45.16 11.56 29.80
C VAL A 32 45.55 12.87 29.11
N THR A 33 46.78 13.34 29.34
CA THR A 33 47.41 14.44 28.61
C THR A 33 48.20 13.88 27.44
N MET A 34 47.74 14.15 26.22
CA MET A 34 48.47 13.77 25.00
C MET A 34 49.80 14.56 24.91
N PRO A 35 50.92 13.91 24.54
CA PRO A 35 52.12 14.65 24.21
C PRO A 35 51.88 15.55 22.98
N PRO A 36 52.51 16.73 22.92
CA PRO A 36 52.38 17.64 21.79
C PRO A 36 52.85 16.96 20.49
N THR A 37 52.29 17.38 19.35
CA THR A 37 52.47 16.75 18.03
C THR A 37 53.93 16.63 17.59
N ASN A 38 54.81 17.49 18.13
CA ASN A 38 56.26 17.52 17.85
C ASN A 38 57.11 16.91 18.99
N GLY A 39 56.48 16.22 19.94
CA GLY A 39 57.13 15.63 21.12
C GLY A 39 57.41 14.12 20.99
N ARG A 40 57.49 13.41 22.13
CA ARG A 40 57.69 11.95 22.14
C ARG A 40 56.51 11.23 21.48
N LYS A 41 56.78 10.11 20.80
CA LYS A 41 55.74 9.24 20.25
C LYS A 41 54.81 8.77 21.37
N ALA A 42 53.51 8.90 21.18
CA ALA A 42 52.51 8.44 22.14
C ALA A 42 52.68 6.94 22.40
N THR A 43 52.54 6.54 23.66
CA THR A 43 52.57 5.13 24.05
C THR A 43 51.29 4.43 23.58
N CYS A 44 51.37 3.11 23.39
CA CYS A 44 50.21 2.29 22.99
C CYS A 44 49.00 2.55 23.91
N MET A 45 49.23 2.69 25.22
CA MET A 45 48.21 2.99 26.22
C MET A 45 47.54 4.37 26.02
N GLU A 46 48.30 5.41 25.66
CA GLU A 46 47.76 6.75 25.38
C GLU A 46 46.94 6.78 24.08
N THR A 47 47.32 5.97 23.09
CA THR A 47 46.54 5.80 21.85
C THR A 47 45.23 5.05 22.11
N THR A 48 45.25 4.00 22.94
CA THR A 48 44.05 3.24 23.32
C THR A 48 43.00 4.14 23.99
N VAL A 49 43.41 5.05 24.88
CA VAL A 49 42.49 5.99 25.55
C VAL A 49 41.78 6.93 24.55
N CYS A 50 42.43 7.28 23.45
CA CYS A 50 41.83 8.12 22.42
C CYS A 50 40.83 7.37 21.53
N VAL A 51 41.06 6.08 21.30
CA VAL A 51 40.21 5.23 20.43
C VAL A 51 39.00 4.68 21.20
N THR A 52 39.15 4.47 22.51
CA THR A 52 38.09 3.91 23.39
C THR A 52 36.75 4.67 23.29
N PRO A 53 36.67 6.01 23.38
CA PRO A 53 35.38 6.72 23.25
C PRO A 53 34.78 6.61 21.85
N PHE A 54 35.62 6.47 20.81
CA PHE A 54 35.16 6.30 19.43
C PHE A 54 34.54 4.91 19.24
N CYS A 55 35.20 3.87 19.74
CA CYS A 55 34.64 2.51 19.76
C CYS A 55 33.37 2.45 20.60
N ALA A 56 33.34 3.06 21.79
CA ALA A 56 32.14 3.11 22.64
C ALA A 56 30.97 3.82 21.94
N ALA A 57 31.23 4.92 21.22
CA ALA A 57 30.21 5.59 20.42
C ALA A 57 29.68 4.70 19.28
N ILE A 58 30.56 4.02 18.54
CA ILE A 58 30.17 3.07 17.48
C ILE A 58 29.33 1.93 18.06
N PHE A 59 29.77 1.30 19.15
CA PHE A 59 29.00 0.22 19.78
C PHE A 59 27.66 0.69 20.32
N THR A 60 27.57 1.93 20.82
CA THR A 60 26.30 2.51 21.26
C THR A 60 25.37 2.75 20.08
N ILE A 61 25.88 3.28 18.95
CA ILE A 61 25.10 3.45 17.72
C ILE A 61 24.62 2.09 17.21
N ILE A 62 25.50 1.09 17.12
CA ILE A 62 25.15 -0.27 16.69
C ILE A 62 24.11 -0.86 17.65
N ALA A 63 24.27 -0.73 18.96
CA ALA A 63 23.32 -1.25 19.94
C ALA A 63 21.95 -0.56 19.84
N VAL A 64 21.91 0.76 19.62
CA VAL A 64 20.66 1.49 19.38
C VAL A 64 20.02 1.07 18.06
N CYS A 65 20.80 0.95 16.98
CA CYS A 65 20.31 0.45 15.70
C CYS A 65 19.75 -0.96 15.84
N VAL A 66 20.49 -1.90 16.44
CA VAL A 66 20.04 -3.27 16.68
C VAL A 66 18.79 -3.29 17.56
N TYR A 67 18.73 -2.49 18.61
CA TYR A 67 17.54 -2.39 19.47
C TYR A 67 16.33 -1.87 18.69
N LEU A 68 16.51 -0.83 17.86
CA LEU A 68 15.45 -0.29 17.00
C LEU A 68 15.01 -1.32 15.95
N PHE A 69 15.94 -1.96 15.23
CA PHE A 69 15.63 -3.02 14.26
C PHE A 69 14.91 -4.19 14.94
N HIS A 70 15.41 -4.67 16.07
CA HIS A 70 14.84 -5.80 16.79
C HIS A 70 13.44 -5.48 17.37
N PHE A 71 13.17 -4.23 17.77
CA PHE A 71 11.84 -3.80 18.22
C PHE A 71 10.88 -3.52 17.05
N VAL A 72 11.41 -3.13 15.89
CA VAL A 72 10.63 -2.93 14.66
C VAL A 72 10.27 -4.27 14.01
N ASP A 73 11.21 -5.20 13.92
CA ASP A 73 11.03 -6.52 13.28
C ASP A 73 10.23 -7.51 14.15
N ASN A 74 10.40 -7.49 15.49
CA ASN A 74 9.65 -8.40 16.37
C ASN A 74 8.28 -7.87 16.81
N ALA A 75 7.87 -6.69 16.39
CA ALA A 75 6.47 -6.31 16.50
C ALA A 75 5.69 -7.12 15.46
N HIS A 76 5.24 -8.32 15.82
CA HIS A 76 4.44 -9.19 14.95
C HIS A 76 3.41 -8.36 14.18
N CYS A 77 3.58 -8.34 12.86
CA CYS A 77 2.87 -7.52 11.88
C CYS A 77 1.43 -7.97 11.65
N ASP A 78 0.74 -8.45 12.68
CA ASP A 78 -0.67 -8.77 12.59
C ASP A 78 -1.43 -7.46 12.72
N ALA A 79 -2.02 -6.99 11.62
CA ALA A 79 -3.01 -5.93 11.65
C ALA A 79 -4.21 -6.40 12.48
N LYS A 80 -4.16 -6.24 13.81
CA LYS A 80 -5.21 -6.68 14.74
C LYS A 80 -6.37 -5.69 14.75
N PHE A 81 -7.08 -5.53 13.65
CA PHE A 81 -8.30 -4.72 13.67
C PHE A 81 -9.44 -5.50 14.35
N VAL A 82 -10.23 -4.78 15.16
CA VAL A 82 -11.41 -5.36 15.81
C VAL A 82 -12.64 -4.67 15.26
N ILE A 83 -13.56 -5.45 14.71
CA ILE A 83 -14.89 -4.98 14.33
C ILE A 83 -15.71 -4.87 15.62
N GLN A 84 -16.14 -3.66 15.96
CA GLN A 84 -16.89 -3.44 17.20
C GLN A 84 -18.40 -3.64 17.02
N SER A 85 -18.91 -3.31 15.84
CA SER A 85 -20.33 -3.44 15.50
C SER A 85 -20.47 -3.55 14.00
N ILE A 86 -21.51 -4.26 13.56
CA ILE A 86 -21.97 -4.31 12.18
C ILE A 86 -23.46 -3.96 12.21
N ALA A 87 -23.88 -2.97 11.43
CA ALA A 87 -25.29 -2.69 11.19
C ALA A 87 -25.56 -2.89 9.69
N VAL A 88 -26.54 -3.72 9.38
CA VAL A 88 -26.96 -3.99 8.01
C VAL A 88 -28.35 -3.43 7.83
N SER A 89 -28.51 -2.49 6.91
CA SER A 89 -29.80 -1.92 6.54
C SER A 89 -30.06 -2.23 5.06
N PRO A 90 -31.00 -3.13 4.74
CA PRO A 90 -31.44 -3.29 3.37
C PRO A 90 -32.31 -2.08 2.99
N SER A 91 -31.90 -1.33 1.97
CA SER A 91 -32.80 -0.48 1.21
C SER A 91 -33.49 -1.33 0.14
N SER A 92 -34.54 -0.82 -0.50
CA SER A 92 -35.30 -1.57 -1.52
C SER A 92 -34.46 -2.09 -2.69
N ALA A 93 -33.23 -1.59 -2.89
CA ALA A 93 -32.32 -2.02 -3.95
C ALA A 93 -30.85 -2.19 -3.54
N THR A 94 -30.44 -1.79 -2.33
CA THR A 94 -29.02 -1.80 -1.92
C THR A 94 -28.85 -2.27 -0.49
N TRP A 95 -27.77 -2.99 -0.22
CA TRP A 95 -27.33 -3.31 1.13
C TRP A 95 -26.42 -2.20 1.63
N HIS A 96 -26.74 -1.63 2.79
CA HIS A 96 -25.88 -0.71 3.50
C HIS A 96 -25.28 -1.41 4.71
N VAL A 97 -23.96 -1.42 4.82
CA VAL A 97 -23.25 -2.04 5.93
C VAL A 97 -22.33 -1.04 6.59
N ASP A 98 -22.65 -0.71 7.84
CA ASP A 98 -21.81 0.09 8.71
C ASP A 98 -20.99 -0.82 9.62
N PHE A 99 -19.69 -0.56 9.71
CA PHE A 99 -18.88 -1.16 10.76
C PHE A 99 -17.85 -0.22 11.36
N LEU A 100 -17.65 -0.39 12.65
CA LEU A 100 -16.71 0.40 13.43
C LEU A 100 -15.44 -0.41 13.65
N VAL A 101 -14.35 0.04 13.03
CA VAL A 101 -13.05 -0.60 13.11
C VAL A 101 -12.22 0.07 14.21
N LYS A 102 -11.76 -0.73 15.16
CA LYS A 102 -10.71 -0.31 16.08
C LYS A 102 -9.36 -0.70 15.49
N ASN A 103 -8.56 0.30 15.10
CA ASN A 103 -7.17 0.12 14.72
C ASN A 103 -6.29 0.23 15.98
N PRO A 104 -5.64 -0.86 16.43
CA PRO A 104 -4.82 -0.85 17.63
C PRO A 104 -3.48 -0.13 17.43
N SER A 105 -3.07 0.17 16.19
CA SER A 105 -1.74 0.70 15.91
C SER A 105 -1.72 1.79 14.84
N PRO A 106 -1.08 2.94 15.09
CA PRO A 106 -0.87 3.97 14.07
C PRO A 106 0.07 3.53 12.94
N ARG A 107 0.73 2.37 13.08
CA ARG A 107 1.63 1.80 12.06
C ARG A 107 0.89 1.19 10.88
N PHE A 108 -0.42 0.95 10.97
CA PHE A 108 -1.21 0.46 9.83
C PHE A 108 -2.14 1.55 9.31
N ALA A 109 -2.11 1.77 8.01
CA ALA A 109 -3.16 2.48 7.29
C ALA A 109 -4.03 1.44 6.59
N ILE A 110 -5.26 1.28 7.05
CA ILE A 110 -6.26 0.55 6.30
C ILE A 110 -6.75 1.48 5.20
N TYR A 111 -6.80 0.98 3.98
CA TYR A 111 -7.35 1.71 2.86
C TYR A 111 -8.76 1.22 2.56
N TYR A 112 -9.63 2.19 2.31
CA TYR A 112 -11.09 2.02 2.32
C TYR A 112 -11.73 2.52 1.02
N LYS A 113 -10.95 2.69 -0.04
CA LYS A 113 -11.50 3.17 -1.30
C LYS A 113 -12.30 2.07 -1.99
N GLY A 114 -13.17 2.49 -2.91
CA GLY A 114 -14.02 1.57 -3.66
C GLY A 114 -13.25 0.56 -4.52
N ASP A 115 -12.02 0.88 -4.92
CA ASP A 115 -11.11 -0.04 -5.61
C ASP A 115 -10.36 -1.01 -4.68
N GLU A 116 -10.44 -0.81 -3.37
CA GLU A 116 -9.71 -1.59 -2.35
C GLU A 116 -10.62 -2.41 -1.45
N THR A 117 -11.93 -2.34 -1.68
CA THR A 117 -12.97 -3.06 -0.95
C THR A 117 -13.60 -4.09 -1.88
N ASP A 118 -13.68 -5.34 -1.44
CA ASP A 118 -14.43 -6.38 -2.13
C ASP A 118 -15.48 -6.98 -1.19
N VAL A 119 -16.64 -7.33 -1.72
CA VAL A 119 -17.77 -7.86 -0.96
C VAL A 119 -18.30 -9.10 -1.67
N SER A 120 -18.60 -10.14 -0.89
CA SER A 120 -19.31 -11.33 -1.33
C SER A 120 -20.37 -11.73 -0.30
N LEU A 121 -21.49 -12.26 -0.76
CA LEU A 121 -22.59 -12.68 0.10
C LEU A 121 -22.83 -14.18 -0.09
N GLY A 122 -22.13 -15.00 0.68
CA GLY A 122 -22.11 -16.46 0.53
C GLY A 122 -21.56 -16.84 -0.84
N LEU A 123 -22.38 -17.53 -1.62
CA LEU A 123 -22.07 -17.89 -3.01
C LEU A 123 -22.48 -16.80 -4.03
N LEU A 124 -23.14 -15.74 -3.58
CA LEU A 124 -23.69 -14.69 -4.44
C LEU A 124 -22.61 -13.65 -4.75
N SER A 125 -22.57 -13.25 -6.02
CA SER A 125 -21.75 -12.12 -6.46
C SER A 125 -22.33 -10.81 -5.94
N ALA A 126 -21.45 -9.85 -5.61
CA ALA A 126 -21.84 -8.51 -5.24
C ALA A 126 -20.98 -7.44 -5.94
N ALA A 127 -21.59 -6.28 -6.13
CA ALA A 127 -21.04 -5.08 -6.73
C ALA A 127 -20.96 -3.97 -5.67
N VAL A 128 -19.76 -3.52 -5.35
CA VAL A 128 -19.56 -2.37 -4.46
C VAL A 128 -19.91 -1.09 -5.20
N LEU A 129 -20.94 -0.39 -4.72
CA LEU A 129 -21.42 0.85 -5.31
C LEU A 129 -20.67 2.05 -4.73
N ASN A 130 -20.57 2.10 -3.40
CA ASN A 130 -19.99 3.23 -2.70
C ASN A 130 -19.34 2.77 -1.39
N THR A 131 -18.30 3.49 -1.00
CA THR A 131 -17.57 3.25 0.24
C THR A 131 -17.29 4.59 0.87
N SER A 132 -17.57 4.73 2.16
CA SER A 132 -17.22 5.93 2.92
C SER A 132 -16.54 5.55 4.22
N HIS A 133 -15.68 6.43 4.71
CA HIS A 133 -15.03 6.24 6.00
C HIS A 133 -14.92 7.57 6.72
N GLU A 134 -15.04 7.51 8.04
CA GLU A 134 -14.91 8.65 8.90
C GLU A 134 -14.05 8.27 10.11
N ARG A 135 -12.97 9.02 10.33
CA ARG A 135 -12.14 8.84 11.52
C ARG A 135 -12.88 9.40 12.73
N LYS A 136 -13.35 8.53 13.62
CA LYS A 136 -14.02 8.92 14.87
C LYS A 136 -13.03 9.25 15.98
N SER A 137 -11.89 8.57 16.03
CA SER A 137 -10.84 8.80 17.02
C SER A 137 -9.46 8.39 16.49
N PRO A 138 -8.37 8.59 17.24
CA PRO A 138 -7.05 8.10 16.84
C PRO A 138 -7.00 6.61 16.54
N SER A 139 -7.79 5.81 17.25
CA SER A 139 -7.85 4.35 17.16
C SER A 139 -9.15 3.81 16.52
N HIS A 140 -10.09 4.67 16.11
CA HIS A 140 -11.39 4.25 15.61
C HIS A 140 -11.73 4.90 14.28
N THR A 141 -12.16 4.06 13.34
CA THR A 141 -12.66 4.47 12.03
C THR A 141 -14.02 3.84 11.81
N ALA A 142 -15.05 4.66 11.61
CA ALA A 142 -16.33 4.20 11.11
C ALA A 142 -16.22 4.04 9.60
N PHE A 143 -16.77 2.97 9.06
CA PHE A 143 -16.76 2.68 7.64
C PHE A 143 -18.14 2.19 7.22
N SER A 144 -18.53 2.56 6.02
CA SER A 144 -19.81 2.22 5.43
C SER A 144 -19.61 1.74 4.01
N VAL A 145 -20.25 0.63 3.65
CA VAL A 145 -20.30 0.10 2.28
C VAL A 145 -21.73 0.05 1.79
N ASP A 146 -21.94 0.59 0.61
CA ASP A 146 -23.12 0.35 -0.19
C ASP A 146 -22.77 -0.69 -1.26
N PHE A 147 -23.48 -1.81 -1.28
CA PHE A 147 -23.32 -2.81 -2.33
C PHE A 147 -24.67 -3.35 -2.82
N LEU A 148 -24.64 -3.92 -4.01
CA LEU A 148 -25.76 -4.63 -4.61
C LEU A 148 -25.33 -6.08 -4.83
N ALA A 149 -26.14 -7.04 -4.43
CA ALA A 149 -25.84 -8.46 -4.57
C ALA A 149 -26.84 -9.13 -5.51
N GLU A 150 -26.45 -10.28 -6.07
CA GLU A 150 -27.37 -11.16 -6.77
C GLU A 150 -28.49 -11.62 -5.81
N GLY A 151 -29.75 -11.31 -6.14
CA GLY A 151 -30.92 -11.60 -5.29
C GLY A 151 -31.60 -10.36 -4.70
N ASN A 152 -32.79 -10.55 -4.11
CA ASN A 152 -33.57 -9.45 -3.55
C ASN A 152 -33.11 -9.16 -2.10
N PRO A 153 -32.76 -7.91 -1.75
CA PRO A 153 -32.39 -7.54 -0.38
C PRO A 153 -33.51 -7.76 0.65
N ASN A 154 -34.77 -7.89 0.21
CA ASN A 154 -35.92 -8.14 1.08
C ASN A 154 -36.21 -9.62 1.31
N ASP A 155 -35.61 -10.51 0.52
CA ASP A 155 -35.68 -11.94 0.82
C ASP A 155 -34.71 -12.21 1.96
N ALA A 156 -35.11 -13.03 2.94
CA ALA A 156 -34.30 -13.33 4.11
C ALA A 156 -33.07 -14.17 3.71
N VAL A 157 -32.06 -13.51 3.15
CA VAL A 157 -30.80 -14.12 2.75
C VAL A 157 -29.98 -14.37 4.02
N SER A 158 -30.01 -15.61 4.51
CA SER A 158 -29.17 -16.08 5.63
C SER A 158 -27.80 -16.56 5.12
N GLU A 159 -27.15 -15.75 4.30
CA GLU A 159 -25.84 -16.06 3.71
C GLU A 159 -24.71 -15.34 4.46
N GLN A 160 -23.51 -15.90 4.40
CA GLN A 160 -22.33 -15.34 5.05
C GLN A 160 -21.84 -14.09 4.30
N LEU A 161 -21.87 -12.92 4.94
CA LEU A 161 -21.29 -11.70 4.38
C LEU A 161 -19.79 -11.66 4.62
N ASP A 162 -19.01 -11.71 3.54
CA ASP A 162 -17.56 -11.56 3.56
C ASP A 162 -17.17 -10.20 2.97
N ILE A 163 -16.40 -9.41 3.74
CA ILE A 163 -15.89 -8.11 3.32
C ILE A 163 -14.36 -8.15 3.39
N LYS A 164 -13.72 -7.98 2.25
CA LYS A 164 -12.26 -7.94 2.12
C LYS A 164 -11.80 -6.49 2.01
N LEU A 165 -10.95 -6.08 2.94
CA LEU A 165 -10.35 -4.74 2.98
C LEU A 165 -8.84 -4.83 2.73
N ARG A 166 -8.26 -3.76 2.18
CA ARG A 166 -6.82 -3.61 2.04
C ARG A 166 -6.22 -2.88 3.24
N ALA A 167 -5.11 -3.37 3.76
CA ALA A 167 -4.30 -2.64 4.74
C ALA A 167 -2.85 -2.53 4.27
N LYS A 168 -2.25 -1.35 4.44
CA LYS A 168 -0.82 -1.11 4.25
C LYS A 168 -0.15 -0.86 5.60
N HIS A 169 0.94 -1.57 5.83
CA HIS A 169 1.84 -1.30 6.93
C HIS A 169 2.75 -0.11 6.56
N LYS A 170 2.74 0.94 7.37
CA LYS A 170 3.69 2.05 7.27
C LYS A 170 5.00 1.60 7.90
N SER A 171 5.92 1.07 7.10
CA SER A 171 7.28 0.81 7.56
C SER A 171 7.99 2.13 7.85
N TYR A 172 8.66 2.24 9.00
CA TYR A 172 9.46 3.41 9.38
C TYR A 172 10.91 3.12 8.97
N GLY A 173 11.30 3.51 7.76
CA GLY A 173 12.71 3.45 7.34
C GLY A 173 12.96 2.98 5.93
N ASP A 174 12.04 2.23 5.32
CA ASP A 174 12.23 1.71 3.96
C ASP A 174 10.98 1.94 3.13
N ASP A 175 11.06 2.92 2.23
CA ASP A 175 10.18 3.09 1.06
C ASP A 175 10.54 2.07 -0.04
N TYR A 176 11.28 1.02 0.31
CA TYR A 176 11.36 -0.22 -0.46
C TYR A 176 10.07 -1.01 -0.20
N ASP A 177 8.92 -0.41 -0.51
CA ASP A 177 7.71 -1.16 -0.83
C ASP A 177 8.16 -2.23 -1.83
N ASN A 178 8.07 -3.50 -1.43
CA ASN A 178 8.54 -4.66 -2.18
C ASN A 178 8.36 -4.44 -3.68
N ALA A 179 9.47 -4.16 -4.38
CA ALA A 179 9.48 -4.02 -5.83
C ALA A 179 8.93 -5.33 -6.40
N GLY A 180 7.67 -5.31 -6.83
CA GLY A 180 6.98 -6.50 -7.36
C GLY A 180 5.49 -6.62 -7.08
N HIS A 181 4.91 -5.78 -6.23
CA HIS A 181 3.46 -5.76 -6.08
C HIS A 181 2.81 -4.80 -7.08
N ILE A 182 1.96 -5.31 -7.96
CA ILE A 182 1.08 -4.52 -8.83
C ILE A 182 -0.35 -4.80 -8.44
N ASP A 183 -1.21 -3.79 -8.49
CA ASP A 183 -2.64 -3.94 -8.35
C ASP A 183 -3.28 -3.95 -9.74
N LEU A 184 -4.00 -5.01 -10.09
CA LEU A 184 -4.69 -5.13 -11.36
C LEU A 184 -6.20 -5.03 -11.16
N PHE A 185 -6.86 -4.23 -11.98
CA PHE A 185 -8.29 -4.01 -11.90
C PHE A 185 -8.96 -4.10 -13.28
N ALA A 186 -10.15 -4.68 -13.33
CA ALA A 186 -11.11 -4.44 -14.40
C ALA A 186 -11.82 -3.11 -14.09
N ASN A 187 -11.65 -2.10 -14.95
CA ASN A 187 -12.12 -0.75 -14.67
C ASN A 187 -13.31 -0.30 -15.52
N SER A 188 -13.55 -0.96 -16.64
CA SER A 188 -14.68 -0.65 -17.51
C SER A 188 -15.18 -1.90 -18.21
N VAL A 189 -16.47 -1.91 -18.50
CA VAL A 189 -17.10 -2.84 -19.43
C VAL A 189 -17.93 -1.98 -20.36
N SER A 190 -17.87 -2.27 -21.65
CA SER A 190 -18.75 -1.67 -22.65
C SER A 190 -19.23 -2.75 -23.61
N VAL A 191 -20.47 -2.61 -24.07
CA VAL A 191 -21.09 -3.58 -24.98
C VAL A 191 -21.48 -2.84 -26.26
N SER A 192 -21.09 -3.42 -27.38
CA SER A 192 -21.29 -2.89 -28.71
C SER A 192 -21.85 -3.95 -29.64
N ASN A 193 -22.34 -3.53 -30.81
CA ASN A 193 -23.02 -4.40 -31.77
C ASN A 193 -24.21 -5.21 -31.21
N ALA A 194 -24.76 -4.75 -30.08
CA ALA A 194 -25.98 -5.29 -29.50
C ALA A 194 -27.21 -4.58 -30.11
N ASN A 195 -28.11 -5.36 -30.69
CA ASN A 195 -29.46 -4.91 -31.05
C ASN A 195 -30.50 -5.77 -30.31
N ALA A 196 -31.72 -5.27 -30.15
CA ALA A 196 -32.77 -5.92 -29.37
C ALA A 196 -33.13 -7.35 -29.82
N ASN A 197 -32.73 -7.76 -31.03
CA ASN A 197 -32.97 -9.08 -31.60
C ASN A 197 -31.70 -9.96 -31.71
N VAL A 198 -30.50 -9.48 -31.31
CA VAL A 198 -29.28 -10.31 -31.40
C VAL A 198 -29.14 -11.16 -30.14
N SER A 199 -28.87 -12.45 -30.35
CA SER A 199 -28.44 -13.40 -29.32
C SER A 199 -26.99 -13.20 -28.87
N ALA A 200 -26.26 -12.27 -29.47
CA ALA A 200 -24.84 -12.06 -29.23
C ALA A 200 -24.44 -10.57 -29.37
N ALA A 201 -23.42 -10.14 -28.64
CA ALA A 201 -22.87 -8.79 -28.72
C ALA A 201 -21.36 -8.82 -28.50
N ASP A 202 -20.67 -7.75 -28.89
CA ASP A 202 -19.24 -7.63 -28.66
C ASP A 202 -19.00 -6.89 -27.35
N TRP A 203 -18.22 -7.50 -26.47
CA TRP A 203 -17.91 -6.98 -25.15
C TRP A 203 -16.48 -6.47 -25.12
N THR A 204 -16.30 -5.23 -24.71
CA THR A 204 -14.97 -4.65 -24.48
C THR A 204 -14.79 -4.42 -22.99
N ILE A 205 -13.77 -5.06 -22.42
CA ILE A 205 -13.43 -4.93 -21.00
C ILE A 205 -12.09 -4.22 -20.87
N GLY A 206 -12.08 -3.13 -20.12
CA GLY A 206 -10.89 -2.36 -19.80
C GLY A 206 -10.22 -2.89 -18.53
N PHE A 207 -8.89 -2.90 -18.58
CA PHE A 207 -8.02 -3.25 -17.46
C PHE A 207 -7.05 -2.11 -17.18
N VAL A 208 -6.75 -1.91 -15.89
CA VAL A 208 -5.73 -0.98 -15.43
C VAL A 208 -4.83 -1.64 -14.39
N ALA A 209 -3.53 -1.52 -14.58
CA ALA A 209 -2.51 -1.92 -13.63
C ALA A 209 -1.99 -0.68 -12.89
N ARG A 210 -1.88 -0.76 -11.56
CA ARG A 210 -1.36 0.32 -10.73
C ARG A 210 -0.21 -0.20 -9.88
N SER A 211 0.86 0.58 -9.80
CA SER A 211 1.91 0.33 -8.82
C SER A 211 1.61 1.11 -7.54
N PRO A 212 1.68 0.48 -6.36
CA PRO A 212 1.68 1.19 -5.08
C PRO A 212 3.01 1.93 -4.83
N VAL A 213 4.07 1.57 -5.56
CA VAL A 213 5.40 2.21 -5.50
C VAL A 213 5.40 3.46 -6.37
N THR A 214 5.67 4.61 -5.75
CA THR A 214 5.77 5.90 -6.44
C THR A 214 6.92 5.86 -7.46
N GLY A 215 6.65 6.28 -8.70
CA GLY A 215 7.65 6.34 -9.77
C GLY A 215 7.91 5.00 -10.49
N CYS A 216 7.24 3.91 -10.11
CA CYS A 216 7.26 2.68 -10.87
C CYS A 216 6.25 2.76 -12.03
N GLU A 217 6.77 2.86 -13.25
CA GLU A 217 5.95 2.83 -14.46
C GLU A 217 5.65 1.38 -14.84
N VAL A 218 4.36 1.09 -15.01
CA VAL A 218 3.86 -0.23 -15.38
C VAL A 218 3.28 -0.16 -16.77
N SER A 219 3.69 -1.08 -17.63
CA SER A 219 3.07 -1.32 -18.92
C SER A 219 2.56 -2.76 -19.00
N ILE A 220 1.30 -2.91 -19.40
CA ILE A 220 0.66 -4.21 -19.58
C ILE A 220 0.14 -4.36 -21.01
N HIS A 221 0.33 -5.54 -21.58
CA HIS A 221 -0.13 -5.88 -22.91
C HIS A 221 -0.84 -7.23 -22.90
N THR A 222 -2.09 -7.25 -23.38
CA THR A 222 -2.88 -8.49 -23.42
C THR A 222 -2.33 -9.44 -24.48
N LEU A 223 -2.02 -10.68 -24.09
CA LEU A 223 -1.61 -11.74 -25.01
C LEU A 223 -2.81 -12.59 -25.39
N ASN A 224 -3.40 -13.23 -24.39
CA ASN A 224 -4.55 -14.12 -24.54
C ASN A 224 -5.54 -13.85 -23.41
N SER A 225 -6.80 -14.05 -23.70
CA SER A 225 -7.87 -13.85 -22.75
C SER A 225 -9.04 -14.79 -23.02
N ARG A 226 -9.76 -15.13 -21.96
CA ARG A 226 -10.99 -15.90 -22.01
C ARG A 226 -12.03 -15.25 -21.13
N LEU A 227 -13.22 -15.10 -21.68
CA LEU A 227 -14.41 -14.73 -20.94
C LEU A 227 -15.17 -16.02 -20.63
N LEU A 228 -15.46 -16.22 -19.36
CA LEU A 228 -16.20 -17.35 -18.85
C LEU A 228 -17.51 -16.89 -18.21
N ARG A 229 -18.49 -17.77 -18.25
CA ARG A 229 -19.73 -17.68 -17.48
C ARG A 229 -19.87 -18.97 -16.67
N GLY A 230 -19.78 -18.86 -15.35
CA GLY A 230 -19.58 -20.03 -14.48
C GLY A 230 -18.30 -20.80 -14.87
N SER A 231 -18.44 -22.04 -15.35
CA SER A 231 -17.32 -22.88 -15.81
C SER A 231 -17.15 -22.91 -17.33
N GLU A 232 -18.09 -22.34 -18.09
CA GLU A 232 -18.10 -22.39 -19.54
C GLU A 232 -17.33 -21.21 -20.15
N VAL A 233 -16.49 -21.47 -21.14
CA VAL A 233 -15.80 -20.42 -21.90
C VAL A 233 -16.72 -19.89 -22.99
N ILE A 234 -17.25 -18.68 -22.81
CA ILE A 234 -18.22 -18.08 -23.74
C ILE A 234 -17.57 -17.31 -24.88
N SER A 235 -16.34 -16.81 -24.70
CA SER A 235 -15.57 -16.17 -25.77
C SER A 235 -14.08 -16.19 -25.45
N LYS A 236 -13.25 -16.16 -26.50
CA LYS A 236 -11.80 -16.08 -26.40
C LYS A 236 -11.33 -14.91 -27.25
N SER A 237 -10.32 -14.20 -26.77
CA SER A 237 -9.68 -13.15 -27.52
C SER A 237 -8.17 -13.29 -27.40
N SER A 238 -7.50 -13.19 -28.54
CA SER A 238 -6.05 -13.27 -28.66
C SER A 238 -5.57 -12.04 -29.40
N SER A 239 -4.57 -11.34 -28.87
CA SER A 239 -3.98 -10.22 -29.59
C SER A 239 -3.03 -10.75 -30.68
N PRO A 240 -3.19 -10.34 -31.95
CA PRO A 240 -2.39 -10.88 -33.06
C PRO A 240 -0.95 -10.35 -33.12
N SER A 241 -0.54 -9.41 -32.27
CA SER A 241 0.77 -8.77 -32.41
C SER A 241 1.56 -8.68 -31.10
N ALA A 242 2.61 -9.50 -31.00
CA ALA A 242 3.73 -9.26 -30.08
C ALA A 242 4.64 -8.09 -30.51
N GLY A 243 4.32 -7.42 -31.63
CA GLY A 243 5.20 -6.47 -32.32
C GLY A 243 5.03 -4.99 -31.95
N TYR A 244 3.92 -4.60 -31.33
CA TYR A 244 3.69 -3.23 -30.87
C TYR A 244 3.15 -3.26 -29.46
N PHE A 245 4.05 -3.26 -28.47
CA PHE A 245 3.68 -2.97 -27.09
C PHE A 245 3.11 -1.55 -27.06
N VAL A 246 1.78 -1.42 -26.98
CA VAL A 246 1.17 -0.14 -26.63
C VAL A 246 1.58 0.13 -25.19
N THR A 247 2.53 1.04 -25.02
CA THR A 247 3.08 1.40 -23.73
C THR A 247 1.99 2.08 -22.91
N GLY A 248 1.56 1.46 -21.81
CA GLY A 248 0.56 2.05 -20.93
C GLY A 248 0.14 1.12 -19.81
N ASP A 249 -0.34 1.72 -18.74
CA ASP A 249 -0.90 1.04 -17.57
C ASP A 249 -2.30 0.48 -17.81
N LYS A 250 -2.85 0.69 -19.02
CA LYS A 250 -4.20 0.32 -19.42
C LYS A 250 -4.20 -0.51 -20.70
N THR A 251 -5.16 -1.42 -20.77
CA THR A 251 -5.40 -2.23 -21.97
C THR A 251 -6.87 -2.60 -22.04
N GLU A 252 -7.38 -2.75 -23.27
CA GLU A 252 -8.75 -3.16 -23.52
C GLU A 252 -8.75 -4.50 -24.25
N VAL A 253 -9.70 -5.35 -23.89
CA VAL A 253 -9.88 -6.68 -24.49
C VAL A 253 -11.26 -6.76 -25.09
N VAL A 254 -11.32 -7.04 -26.39
CA VAL A 254 -12.57 -7.22 -27.13
C VAL A 254 -12.87 -8.70 -27.24
N PHE A 255 -14.02 -9.10 -26.74
CA PHE A 255 -14.62 -10.42 -26.90
C PHE A 255 -15.75 -10.32 -27.90
N GLU A 256 -15.57 -10.94 -29.07
CA GLU A 256 -16.58 -10.92 -30.11
C GLU A 256 -17.67 -11.97 -29.85
N LYS A 257 -18.89 -11.67 -30.31
CA LYS A 257 -20.04 -12.59 -30.37
C LYS A 257 -20.36 -13.26 -29.02
N VAL A 258 -20.25 -12.52 -27.92
CA VAL A 258 -20.59 -13.00 -26.58
C VAL A 258 -22.09 -13.18 -26.49
N VAL A 259 -22.53 -14.38 -26.09
CA VAL A 259 -23.96 -14.70 -25.96
C VAL A 259 -24.62 -13.84 -24.88
N MET A 260 -25.64 -13.10 -25.32
CA MET A 260 -26.41 -12.20 -24.49
C MET A 260 -27.55 -12.94 -23.80
N PRO A 261 -27.85 -12.62 -22.53
CA PRO A 261 -29.04 -13.15 -21.86
C PRO A 261 -30.30 -12.62 -22.55
N LYS A 262 -31.36 -13.43 -22.58
CA LYS A 262 -32.66 -13.05 -23.17
C LYS A 262 -33.39 -11.93 -22.41
N VAL A 263 -32.97 -11.63 -21.17
CA VAL A 263 -33.65 -10.66 -20.31
C VAL A 263 -32.94 -9.31 -20.43
N ILE A 264 -33.58 -8.37 -21.12
CA ILE A 264 -33.13 -6.98 -21.23
C ILE A 264 -33.47 -6.26 -19.92
N GLY A 265 -32.48 -5.60 -19.31
CA GLY A 265 -32.62 -4.85 -18.04
C GLY A 265 -32.10 -5.57 -16.80
N ASP A 266 -31.51 -6.76 -16.97
CA ASP A 266 -30.93 -7.54 -15.88
C ASP A 266 -29.41 -7.31 -15.75
N VAL A 267 -28.85 -7.72 -14.60
CA VAL A 267 -27.42 -7.70 -14.32
C VAL A 267 -26.86 -9.11 -14.49
N ILE A 268 -25.76 -9.24 -15.22
CA ILE A 268 -25.01 -10.50 -15.31
C ILE A 268 -23.95 -10.50 -14.21
N TRP A 269 -24.07 -11.43 -13.27
CA TRP A 269 -23.25 -11.51 -12.06
C TRP A 269 -22.09 -12.50 -12.16
N ASP A 270 -22.19 -13.48 -13.04
CA ASP A 270 -21.36 -14.69 -13.10
C ASP A 270 -20.28 -14.63 -14.18
N SER A 271 -19.97 -13.42 -14.68
CA SER A 271 -18.91 -13.22 -15.66
C SER A 271 -17.54 -13.26 -14.99
N ARG A 272 -16.65 -14.10 -15.52
CA ARG A 272 -15.26 -14.19 -15.08
C ARG A 272 -14.34 -13.99 -16.29
N VAL A 273 -13.31 -13.19 -16.11
CA VAL A 273 -12.31 -13.01 -17.16
C VAL A 273 -10.98 -13.55 -16.67
N GLU A 274 -10.33 -14.34 -17.50
CA GLU A 274 -8.94 -14.73 -17.26
C GLU A 274 -8.05 -14.28 -18.41
N ILE A 275 -6.90 -13.75 -18.07
CA ILE A 275 -6.07 -12.97 -18.99
C ILE A 275 -4.61 -13.25 -18.71
N MET A 276 -3.85 -13.39 -19.78
CA MET A 276 -2.41 -13.42 -19.74
C MET A 276 -1.89 -12.10 -20.29
N PHE A 277 -1.21 -11.32 -19.46
CA PHE A 277 -0.54 -10.09 -19.86
C PHE A 277 0.95 -10.31 -19.98
N ALA A 278 1.58 -9.73 -21.00
CA ALA A 278 2.99 -9.37 -20.95
C ALA A 278 3.11 -8.07 -20.15
N MET A 279 4.05 -8.05 -19.21
CA MET A 279 4.29 -6.93 -18.33
C MET A 279 5.72 -6.44 -18.48
N ASN A 280 5.87 -5.12 -18.61
CA ASN A 280 7.15 -4.45 -18.58
C ASN A 280 7.10 -3.27 -17.59
N THR A 281 8.16 -3.11 -16.82
CA THR A 281 8.31 -2.06 -15.81
C THR A 281 9.64 -1.36 -15.95
N ASN A 282 9.74 -0.14 -15.45
CA ASN A 282 11.03 0.56 -15.34
C ASN A 282 11.93 0.01 -14.21
N ALA A 283 11.43 -0.91 -13.38
CA ALA A 283 12.21 -1.61 -12.35
C ALA A 283 12.97 -2.81 -12.96
N ARG A 284 14.27 -2.93 -12.65
CA ARG A 284 15.19 -3.92 -13.26
C ARG A 284 14.78 -5.40 -13.17
N TYR A 285 13.76 -5.76 -12.41
CA TYR A 285 13.44 -7.16 -12.09
C TYR A 285 11.97 -7.58 -12.26
N LEU A 286 11.09 -6.71 -12.77
CA LEU A 286 9.64 -7.00 -12.82
C LEU A 286 9.06 -7.17 -14.23
N ASN A 287 9.92 -7.49 -15.19
CA ASN A 287 9.49 -7.83 -16.55
C ASN A 287 9.14 -9.32 -16.61
N GLY A 288 7.97 -9.63 -17.14
CA GLY A 288 7.46 -11.00 -17.16
C GLY A 288 6.02 -11.10 -17.66
N PHE A 289 5.33 -12.13 -17.21
CA PHE A 289 3.96 -12.45 -17.57
C PHE A 289 3.08 -12.45 -16.33
N LEU A 290 1.89 -11.86 -16.44
CA LEU A 290 0.86 -11.88 -15.41
C LEU A 290 -0.29 -12.75 -15.89
N MET A 291 -0.56 -13.84 -15.17
CA MET A 291 -1.78 -14.63 -15.35
C MET A 291 -2.81 -14.13 -14.34
N ALA A 292 -3.76 -13.34 -14.82
CA ALA A 292 -4.79 -12.71 -14.03
C ALA A 292 -6.14 -13.43 -14.15
N ALA A 293 -6.88 -13.45 -13.05
CA ALA A 293 -8.27 -13.87 -12.98
C ALA A 293 -9.08 -12.77 -12.27
N CYS A 294 -10.07 -12.24 -12.97
CA CYS A 294 -11.02 -11.27 -12.45
C CYS A 294 -12.37 -11.99 -12.24
N PRO A 295 -12.68 -12.43 -11.02
CA PRO A 295 -13.93 -13.14 -10.73
C PRO A 295 -15.12 -12.17 -10.63
N ALA A 296 -16.32 -12.68 -10.91
CA ALA A 296 -17.60 -12.02 -10.63
C ALA A 296 -17.62 -10.54 -11.07
N ILE A 297 -17.40 -10.28 -12.36
CA ILE A 297 -17.52 -8.95 -12.97
C ILE A 297 -19.00 -8.70 -13.24
N PRO A 298 -19.67 -7.80 -12.48
CA PRO A 298 -21.08 -7.56 -12.64
C PRO A 298 -21.32 -6.59 -13.81
N VAL A 299 -22.09 -7.03 -14.81
CA VAL A 299 -22.36 -6.23 -16.02
C VAL A 299 -23.84 -5.86 -16.06
N LYS A 300 -24.14 -4.56 -16.01
CA LYS A 300 -25.49 -4.03 -16.10
C LYS A 300 -25.82 -3.65 -17.53
N PHE A 301 -26.97 -4.11 -18.02
CA PHE A 301 -27.49 -3.75 -19.33
C PHE A 301 -28.55 -2.66 -19.23
N THR A 302 -28.45 -1.67 -20.11
CA THR A 302 -29.42 -0.58 -20.23
C THR A 302 -29.76 -0.38 -21.70
N THR A 303 -30.99 0.00 -21.99
CA THR A 303 -31.42 0.32 -23.36
C THR A 303 -31.61 1.83 -23.46
N ASP A 304 -31.04 2.44 -24.49
CA ASP A 304 -31.26 3.86 -24.75
C ASP A 304 -32.65 4.12 -25.37
N GLN A 305 -33.00 5.39 -25.55
CA GLN A 305 -34.28 5.79 -26.16
C GLN A 305 -34.43 5.31 -27.61
N ALA A 306 -33.33 4.96 -28.29
CA ALA A 306 -33.32 4.43 -29.65
C ALA A 306 -33.42 2.89 -29.70
N GLY A 307 -33.53 2.21 -28.54
CA GLY A 307 -33.61 0.76 -28.48
C GLY A 307 -32.24 0.05 -28.58
N LYS A 308 -31.14 0.79 -28.52
CA LYS A 308 -29.78 0.24 -28.54
C LYS A 308 -29.41 -0.23 -27.14
N VAL A 309 -28.95 -1.48 -27.06
CA VAL A 309 -28.48 -2.07 -25.81
C VAL A 309 -27.05 -1.61 -25.54
N MET A 310 -26.83 -1.09 -24.34
CA MET A 310 -25.53 -0.74 -23.78
C MET A 310 -25.27 -1.60 -22.55
N GLY A 311 -24.02 -1.93 -22.30
CA GLY A 311 -23.58 -2.62 -21.09
C GLY A 311 -22.52 -1.79 -20.39
N SER A 312 -22.55 -1.78 -19.06
CA SER A 312 -21.55 -1.13 -18.23
C SER A 312 -21.18 -1.97 -17.01
N LEU A 313 -20.00 -1.73 -16.46
CA LEU A 313 -19.60 -2.31 -15.18
C LEU A 313 -20.52 -1.77 -14.08
N LEU A 314 -21.12 -2.65 -13.29
CA LEU A 314 -21.93 -2.27 -12.14
C LEU A 314 -21.04 -2.05 -10.92
N GLY A 315 -21.12 -0.86 -10.32
CA GLY A 315 -20.30 -0.49 -9.19
C GLY A 315 -18.91 0.04 -9.60
N ASN A 316 -17.98 0.00 -8.65
CA ASN A 316 -16.61 0.48 -8.85
C ASN A 316 -15.77 -0.54 -9.63
N VAL A 317 -14.46 -0.26 -9.77
CA VAL A 317 -13.52 -1.19 -10.42
C VAL A 317 -13.44 -2.51 -9.66
N LYS A 318 -13.29 -3.63 -10.38
CA LYS A 318 -13.17 -4.96 -9.77
C LYS A 318 -11.70 -5.36 -9.73
N ARG A 319 -11.19 -5.72 -8.56
CA ARG A 319 -9.81 -6.22 -8.41
C ARG A 319 -9.68 -7.63 -8.98
N CYS A 320 -8.55 -7.88 -9.62
CA CYS A 320 -8.19 -9.18 -10.16
C CYS A 320 -7.08 -9.82 -9.32
N ASP A 321 -7.19 -11.12 -9.11
CA ASP A 321 -6.10 -11.92 -8.57
C ASP A 321 -5.13 -12.26 -9.72
N TYR A 322 -3.83 -12.39 -9.42
CA TYR A 322 -2.86 -12.75 -10.44
C TYR A 322 -1.70 -13.57 -9.89
N ILE A 323 -1.04 -14.25 -10.82
CA ILE A 323 0.23 -14.95 -10.59
C ILE A 323 1.26 -14.33 -11.55
N PHE A 324 2.40 -13.90 -11.01
CA PHE A 324 3.51 -13.39 -11.80
C PHE A 324 4.51 -14.49 -12.14
N GLN A 325 4.96 -14.52 -13.40
CA GLN A 325 5.99 -15.43 -13.89
C GLN A 325 7.03 -14.67 -14.71
N LYS A 326 8.32 -14.92 -14.44
CA LYS A 326 9.41 -14.25 -15.17
C LYS A 326 9.58 -14.77 -16.61
N GLN A 327 9.23 -16.03 -16.84
CA GLN A 327 9.33 -16.72 -18.14
C GLN A 327 8.11 -17.62 -18.33
N LEU A 328 7.61 -17.74 -19.56
CA LEU A 328 6.62 -18.74 -19.94
C LEU A 328 7.30 -20.12 -19.94
N ALA A 329 6.72 -21.08 -19.22
CA ALA A 329 7.21 -22.46 -19.15
C ALA A 329 6.99 -23.21 -20.46
#